data_AF-K0T7G4-F1
#
_entry.id   AF-K0T7G4-F1
#
_cell.length_a   1.000
_cell.length_b   1.000
_cell.length_c   1.000
_cell.angle_alpha   90.00
_cell.angle_beta   90.00
_cell.angle_gamma   90.00
#
_symmetry.space_group_name_H-M   'P 1'
#
loop_
_entity.id
_entity.type
_entity.pdbx_description
1 polymer ?
#
loop_
_entity_poly.entity_id
_entity_poly.type
_entity_poly.pdbx_seq_one_letter_code
_entity_poly.pdbx_strand_id
1 'polypeptide(L)'
;MPSRKKAQGRRNRAKKEASRTAELRSLWEPMALCSRSNHVAVPCEHMLTAPPEIPQDGPVVSFMNRMAGEGFFNRATSFPNEQMMETCFCLSLSFPGVKEKDNEQRALAIDLLLRFLRNVFVRDSRIEGGIWFHQRPQNEAVLCIMIYLLELHGAFSDQAVVVRRAAKTSIELMYGNRRDVVKFMAKRLPCTCLKELHRAVRKKVVKVGACYGCRKQVPRSELFICTGCNYAVYCSKECQRADWSRHKKYCGNPELMSRDLPSDLHPQKGTVVA
;
A
#
# COMPACT_ATOMS: atom_id res chain seq x y z
N MET A 1 12.20 -30.02 38.96
CA MET A 1 11.02 -29.11 38.93
C MET A 1 11.47 -27.68 38.62
N PRO A 2 10.80 -26.94 37.72
CA PRO A 2 11.15 -25.54 37.47
C PRO A 2 10.96 -24.71 38.75
N SER A 3 11.96 -23.93 39.14
CA SER A 3 11.87 -23.00 40.30
C SER A 3 10.65 -22.08 40.18
N ARG A 4 9.89 -21.90 41.28
CA ARG A 4 8.72 -21.00 41.37
C ARG A 4 9.00 -19.59 40.81
N LYS A 5 10.24 -19.09 40.98
CA LYS A 5 10.68 -17.80 40.42
C LYS A 5 10.74 -17.81 38.88
N LYS A 6 11.21 -18.91 38.26
CA LYS A 6 11.22 -19.07 36.79
C LYS A 6 9.80 -19.17 36.23
N ALA A 7 8.89 -19.84 36.93
CA ALA A 7 7.48 -19.93 36.54
C ALA A 7 6.77 -18.56 36.60
N GLN A 8 6.98 -17.81 37.68
CA GLN A 8 6.43 -16.45 37.82
C GLN A 8 6.98 -15.49 36.75
N GLY A 9 8.28 -15.57 36.45
CA GLY A 9 8.89 -14.77 35.38
C GLY A 9 8.29 -15.04 33.99
N ARG A 10 8.03 -16.31 33.66
CA ARG A 10 7.34 -16.68 32.40
C ARG A 10 5.92 -16.12 32.35
N ARG A 11 5.17 -16.22 33.45
CA ARG A 11 3.80 -15.69 33.54
C ARG A 11 3.76 -14.18 33.35
N ASN A 12 4.70 -13.45 33.96
CA ASN A 12 4.79 -11.99 33.80
C ASN A 12 5.16 -11.59 32.36
N ARG A 13 6.09 -12.31 31.73
CA ARG A 13 6.45 -12.08 30.32
C ARG A 13 5.25 -12.31 29.39
N ALA A 14 4.55 -13.43 29.56
CA ALA A 14 3.35 -13.76 28.77
C ALA A 14 2.25 -12.70 28.93
N LYS A 15 2.01 -12.20 30.15
CA LYS A 15 1.07 -11.09 30.37
C LYS A 15 1.47 -9.82 29.62
N LYS A 16 2.74 -9.43 29.70
CA LYS A 16 3.24 -8.23 28.99
C LYS A 16 3.11 -8.37 27.48
N GLU A 17 3.39 -9.55 26.95
CA GLU A 17 3.25 -9.86 25.52
C GLU A 17 1.79 -9.84 25.06
N ALA A 18 0.87 -10.40 25.86
CA ALA A 18 -0.56 -10.33 25.61
C ALA A 18 -1.07 -8.88 25.61
N SER A 19 -0.65 -8.06 26.58
CA SER A 19 -1.00 -6.63 26.62
C SER A 19 -0.50 -5.88 25.39
N ARG A 20 0.75 -6.10 24.98
CA ARG A 20 1.31 -5.49 23.75
C ARG A 20 0.55 -5.94 22.50
N THR A 21 0.19 -7.21 22.42
CA THR A 21 -0.58 -7.76 21.29
C THR A 21 -1.96 -7.12 21.19
N ALA A 22 -2.65 -6.96 22.33
CA ALA A 22 -3.95 -6.28 22.38
C ALA A 22 -3.85 -4.79 21.98
N GLU A 23 -2.81 -4.09 22.44
CA GLU A 23 -2.53 -2.70 22.06
C GLU A 23 -2.32 -2.57 20.55
N LEU A 24 -1.45 -3.39 19.95
CA LEU A 24 -1.19 -3.38 18.51
C LEU A 24 -2.46 -3.71 17.70
N ARG A 25 -3.24 -4.68 18.17
CA ARG A 25 -4.50 -5.08 17.52
C ARG A 25 -5.54 -3.97 17.51
N SER A 26 -5.61 -3.18 18.58
CA SER A 26 -6.52 -2.04 18.70
C SER A 26 -6.29 -0.94 17.66
N LEU A 27 -5.09 -0.87 17.07
CA LEU A 27 -4.74 0.15 16.08
C LEU A 27 -5.35 -0.11 14.70
N TRP A 28 -5.74 -1.35 14.40
CA TRP A 28 -6.22 -1.72 13.05
C TRP A 28 -7.55 -2.44 13.04
N GLU A 29 -7.84 -3.31 14.01
CA GLU A 29 -9.04 -4.16 13.98
C GLU A 29 -10.36 -3.37 13.98
N PRO A 30 -10.57 -2.37 14.86
CA PRO A 30 -11.82 -1.61 14.86
C PRO A 30 -12.07 -0.89 13.53
N MET A 31 -10.99 -0.38 12.93
CA MET A 31 -11.04 0.31 11.65
C MET A 31 -11.22 -0.67 10.48
N ALA A 32 -10.69 -1.89 10.54
CA ALA A 32 -10.90 -2.91 9.51
C ALA A 32 -12.34 -3.47 9.56
N LEU A 33 -12.87 -3.71 10.76
CA LEU A 33 -14.21 -4.28 10.96
C LEU A 33 -15.34 -3.23 10.89
N CYS A 34 -15.02 -1.95 11.06
CA CYS A 34 -16.02 -0.89 11.23
C CYS A 34 -16.91 -1.15 12.47
N SER A 35 -16.31 -1.66 13.56
CA SER A 35 -17.05 -1.97 14.79
C SER A 35 -17.68 -0.71 15.37
N ARG A 36 -19.00 -0.75 15.62
CA ARG A 36 -19.88 0.36 16.08
C ARG A 36 -19.49 1.02 17.41
N SER A 37 -18.36 0.67 18.00
CA SER A 37 -17.90 1.19 19.29
C SER A 37 -17.36 2.61 19.11
N ASN A 38 -18.30 3.57 19.16
CA ASN A 38 -18.11 5.02 19.34
C ASN A 38 -17.66 5.78 18.08
N HIS A 39 -18.67 6.25 17.32
CA HIS A 39 -18.63 7.46 16.47
C HIS A 39 -17.40 7.70 15.58
N VAL A 40 -16.98 6.79 14.69
CA VAL A 40 -16.04 7.26 13.64
C VAL A 40 -16.11 6.58 12.26
N ALA A 41 -16.80 5.47 12.06
CA ALA A 41 -16.99 4.94 10.71
C ALA A 41 -18.43 4.45 10.56
N VAL A 42 -19.17 5.06 9.64
CA VAL A 42 -20.46 4.50 9.19
C VAL A 42 -20.07 3.33 8.28
N PRO A 43 -20.47 2.09 8.58
CA PRO A 43 -20.27 0.98 7.67
C PRO A 43 -20.86 1.37 6.32
N CYS A 44 -20.08 1.29 5.24
CA CYS A 44 -20.71 1.45 3.94
C CYS A 44 -21.65 0.26 3.73
N GLU A 45 -22.95 0.50 3.61
CA GLU A 45 -23.99 -0.52 3.37
C GLU A 45 -23.79 -1.26 2.03
N HIS A 46 -22.80 -0.84 1.25
CA HIS A 46 -22.48 -1.31 -0.09
C HIS A 46 -21.54 -2.51 -0.14
N MET A 47 -21.16 -3.08 1.01
CA MET A 47 -20.49 -4.37 1.07
C MET A 47 -21.54 -5.41 1.42
N LEU A 48 -21.96 -6.20 0.42
CA LEU A 48 -22.88 -7.33 0.60
C LEU A 48 -22.25 -8.50 1.39
N THR A 49 -20.99 -8.37 1.83
CA THR A 49 -20.24 -9.41 2.54
C THR A 49 -20.09 -9.06 4.02
N ALA A 50 -20.44 -10.01 4.87
CA ALA A 50 -20.21 -9.92 6.32
C ALA A 50 -18.74 -9.58 6.63
N PRO A 51 -18.43 -8.92 7.76
CA PRO A 51 -17.06 -8.78 8.24
C PRO A 51 -16.43 -10.17 8.41
N PRO A 52 -15.15 -10.35 8.03
CA PRO A 52 -14.48 -11.63 8.20
C PRO A 52 -14.29 -11.94 9.68
N GLU A 53 -14.32 -13.22 10.03
CA GLU A 53 -13.86 -13.66 11.34
C GLU A 53 -12.34 -13.53 11.42
N ILE A 54 -11.85 -12.80 12.42
CA ILE A 54 -10.42 -12.61 12.63
C ILE A 54 -10.00 -13.54 13.77
N PRO A 55 -9.05 -14.47 13.55
CA PRO A 55 -8.58 -15.35 14.60
C PRO A 55 -7.94 -14.55 15.74
N GLN A 56 -7.88 -15.14 16.94
CA GLN A 56 -7.28 -14.48 18.10
C GLN A 56 -5.77 -14.25 17.92
N ASP A 57 -5.10 -15.27 17.39
CA ASP A 57 -3.68 -15.28 17.04
C ASP A 57 -3.46 -15.91 15.65
N GLY A 58 -2.21 -15.96 15.20
CA GLY A 58 -1.85 -16.55 13.92
C GLY A 58 -1.07 -15.62 12.99
N PRO A 59 -0.70 -16.12 11.78
CA PRO A 59 0.16 -15.39 10.85
C PRO A 59 -0.39 -14.04 10.43
N VAL A 60 -1.69 -13.96 10.12
CA VAL A 60 -2.35 -12.69 9.73
C VAL A 60 -2.33 -11.68 10.86
N VAL A 61 -2.70 -12.09 12.07
CA VAL A 61 -2.70 -11.21 13.25
C VAL A 61 -1.29 -10.72 13.54
N SER A 62 -0.30 -11.60 13.44
CA SER A 62 1.11 -11.26 13.65
C SER A 62 1.62 -10.27 12.59
N PHE A 63 1.23 -10.47 11.33
CA PHE A 63 1.53 -9.57 10.22
C PHE A 63 0.90 -8.17 10.43
N MET A 64 -0.39 -8.13 10.75
CA MET A 64 -1.10 -6.87 11.02
C MET A 64 -0.51 -6.15 12.25
N ASN A 65 -0.25 -6.87 13.34
CA ASN A 65 0.38 -6.28 14.53
C ASN A 65 1.80 -5.79 14.26
N ARG A 66 2.56 -6.46 13.39
CA ARG A 66 3.87 -5.96 12.98
C ARG A 66 3.76 -4.64 12.23
N MET A 67 2.88 -4.55 11.24
CA MET A 67 2.60 -3.27 10.54
C MET A 67 2.13 -2.17 11.50
N ALA A 68 1.33 -2.53 12.51
CA ALA A 68 0.91 -1.61 13.55
C ALA A 68 2.09 -1.09 14.39
N GLY A 69 3.03 -1.99 14.72
CA GLY A 69 4.25 -1.65 15.46
C GLY A 69 5.21 -0.74 14.68
N GLU A 70 5.17 -0.80 13.35
CA GLU A 70 5.91 0.13 12.48
C GLU A 70 5.19 1.48 12.31
N GLY A 71 3.95 1.63 12.81
CA GLY A 71 3.16 2.87 12.83
C GLY A 71 2.26 3.10 11.59
N PHE A 72 2.09 2.11 10.72
CA PHE A 72 1.38 2.32 9.45
C PHE A 72 -0.12 2.57 9.59
N PHE A 73 -0.74 2.13 10.69
CA PHE A 73 -2.18 2.27 10.90
C PHE A 73 -2.59 3.56 11.64
N ASN A 74 -1.71 4.14 12.44
CA ASN A 74 -1.99 5.34 13.24
C ASN A 74 -1.26 6.59 12.72
N ARG A 75 -0.60 6.49 11.57
CA ARG A 75 0.23 7.55 10.99
C ARG A 75 1.38 8.02 11.90
N ALA A 76 1.82 7.20 12.85
CA ALA A 76 2.96 7.52 13.71
C ALA A 76 4.31 7.42 12.99
N THR A 77 4.33 6.79 11.80
CA THR A 77 5.53 6.65 10.98
C THR A 77 5.87 7.93 10.22
N SER A 78 7.12 8.39 10.33
CA SER A 78 7.68 9.45 9.49
C SER A 78 9.02 9.01 8.89
N PHE A 79 8.99 8.08 7.93
CA PHE A 79 10.21 7.63 7.23
C PHE A 79 10.37 8.31 5.86
N PRO A 80 11.61 8.52 5.37
CA PRO A 80 11.85 8.80 3.97
C PRO A 80 11.29 7.68 3.07
N ASN A 81 10.79 8.05 1.89
CA ASN A 81 10.20 7.11 0.93
C ASN A 81 11.09 5.86 0.67
N GLU A 82 12.40 6.04 0.48
CA GLU A 82 13.32 4.93 0.18
C GLU A 82 13.36 3.87 1.29
N GLN A 83 13.28 4.30 2.55
CA GLN A 83 13.22 3.40 3.71
C GLN A 83 11.87 2.67 3.79
N MET A 84 10.77 3.32 3.41
CA MET A 84 9.45 2.67 3.39
C MET A 84 9.42 1.49 2.42
N MET A 85 10.05 1.59 1.24
CA MET A 85 10.12 0.48 0.27
C MET A 85 10.86 -0.73 0.84
N GLU A 86 12.01 -0.48 1.46
CA GLU A 86 12.78 -1.55 2.09
C GLU A 86 11.97 -2.20 3.22
N THR A 87 11.34 -1.41 4.09
CA THR A 87 10.43 -1.93 5.12
C THR A 87 9.31 -2.77 4.51
N CYS A 88 8.72 -2.32 3.40
CA CYS A 88 7.67 -3.06 2.71
C CYS A 88 8.13 -4.45 2.25
N PHE A 89 9.26 -4.52 1.54
CA PHE A 89 9.80 -5.79 1.09
C PHE A 89 10.24 -6.68 2.25
N CYS A 90 10.90 -6.11 3.27
CA CYS A 90 11.31 -6.85 4.45
C CYS A 90 10.11 -7.46 5.17
N LEU A 91 9.02 -6.71 5.35
CA LEU A 91 7.79 -7.22 5.94
C LEU A 91 7.15 -8.30 5.07
N SER A 92 7.06 -8.09 3.75
CA SER A 92 6.49 -9.13 2.88
C SER A 92 7.31 -10.42 2.93
N LEU A 93 8.64 -10.33 3.08
CA LEU A 93 9.56 -11.45 3.25
C LEU A 93 9.49 -12.13 4.62
N SER A 94 9.32 -11.37 5.70
CA SER A 94 9.44 -11.86 7.09
C SER A 94 8.26 -12.72 7.56
N PHE A 95 7.18 -12.81 6.79
CA PHE A 95 6.00 -13.60 7.13
C PHE A 95 5.77 -14.71 6.08
N PRO A 96 6.60 -15.76 6.06
CA PRO A 96 6.44 -16.88 5.13
C PRO A 96 5.08 -17.57 5.32
N GLY A 97 4.45 -17.56 6.49
CA GLY A 97 3.08 -18.09 6.68
C GLY A 97 1.96 -17.30 5.99
N VAL A 98 2.26 -16.14 5.42
CA VAL A 98 1.36 -15.41 4.49
C VAL A 98 1.75 -15.71 3.02
N LYS A 99 2.96 -16.23 2.79
CA LYS A 99 3.45 -16.67 1.47
C LYS A 99 3.15 -18.14 1.16
N GLU A 100 3.30 -19.01 2.14
CA GLU A 100 3.31 -20.47 2.03
C GLU A 100 2.36 -21.09 3.06
N LYS A 101 1.56 -22.06 2.60
CA LYS A 101 0.34 -22.63 3.20
C LYS A 101 -0.84 -21.66 3.32
N ASP A 102 -1.90 -22.03 2.62
CA ASP A 102 -3.27 -21.49 2.64
C ASP A 102 -3.48 -20.06 2.12
N ASN A 103 -4.03 -20.01 0.89
CA ASN A 103 -4.57 -18.81 0.26
C ASN A 103 -5.49 -18.01 1.19
N GLU A 104 -6.17 -18.67 2.13
CA GLU A 104 -7.11 -18.06 3.07
C GLU A 104 -6.47 -17.03 4.00
N GLN A 105 -5.27 -17.28 4.54
CA GLN A 105 -4.58 -16.33 5.43
C GLN A 105 -4.16 -15.08 4.64
N ARG A 106 -3.58 -15.27 3.46
CA ARG A 106 -3.21 -14.14 2.58
C ARG A 106 -4.43 -13.35 2.12
N ALA A 107 -5.50 -14.05 1.72
CA ALA A 107 -6.76 -13.42 1.33
C ALA A 107 -7.36 -12.62 2.50
N LEU A 108 -7.31 -13.16 3.72
CA LEU A 108 -7.76 -12.45 4.92
C LEU A 108 -6.91 -11.20 5.19
N ALA A 109 -5.57 -11.27 5.08
CA ALA A 109 -4.72 -10.09 5.23
C ALA A 109 -5.04 -9.00 4.19
N ILE A 110 -5.24 -9.40 2.92
CA ILE A 110 -5.64 -8.49 1.84
C ILE A 110 -7.02 -7.87 2.14
N ASP A 111 -8.01 -8.67 2.54
CA ASP A 111 -9.36 -8.19 2.87
C ASP A 111 -9.33 -7.19 4.04
N LEU A 112 -8.60 -7.50 5.12
CA LEU A 112 -8.45 -6.62 6.26
C LEU A 112 -7.79 -5.27 5.90
N LEU A 113 -6.72 -5.30 5.11
CA LEU A 113 -6.06 -4.09 4.62
C LEU A 113 -6.98 -3.28 3.71
N LEU A 114 -7.72 -3.94 2.81
CA LEU A 114 -8.66 -3.28 1.90
C LEU A 114 -9.79 -2.60 2.67
N ARG A 115 -10.37 -3.29 3.66
CA ARG A 115 -11.43 -2.74 4.52
C ARG A 115 -10.93 -1.59 5.38
N PHE A 116 -9.74 -1.71 5.96
CA PHE A 116 -9.10 -0.65 6.73
C PHE A 116 -8.94 0.62 5.88
N LEU A 117 -8.30 0.51 4.71
CA LEU A 117 -8.06 1.64 3.81
C LEU A 117 -9.36 2.28 3.30
N ARG A 118 -10.36 1.46 2.95
CA ARG A 118 -11.69 1.96 2.58
C ARG A 118 -12.26 2.83 3.70
N ASN A 119 -12.29 2.31 4.93
CA ASN A 119 -12.89 3.01 6.05
C ASN A 119 -12.13 4.30 6.38
N VAL A 120 -10.79 4.27 6.36
CA VAL A 120 -9.95 5.47 6.51
C VAL A 120 -10.26 6.49 5.42
N PHE A 121 -10.31 6.10 4.15
CA PHE A 121 -10.60 7.03 3.06
C PHE A 121 -11.98 7.68 3.17
N VAL A 122 -13.02 6.88 3.44
CA VAL A 122 -14.40 7.39 3.56
C VAL A 122 -14.53 8.31 4.78
N ARG A 123 -13.97 7.92 5.92
CA ARG A 123 -14.00 8.70 7.15
C ARG A 123 -13.22 10.01 7.02
N ASP A 124 -11.95 9.91 6.66
CA ASP A 124 -11.04 11.06 6.69
C ASP A 124 -11.42 12.07 5.60
N SER A 125 -11.86 11.63 4.42
CA SER A 125 -12.36 12.55 3.39
C SER A 125 -13.61 13.33 3.82
N ARG A 126 -14.45 12.75 4.70
CA ARG A 126 -15.60 13.44 5.29
C ARG A 126 -15.19 14.43 6.36
N ILE A 127 -14.25 14.06 7.24
CA ILE A 127 -13.79 14.88 8.36
C ILE A 127 -12.93 16.06 7.87
N GLU A 128 -11.96 15.79 7.01
CA GLU A 128 -10.97 16.77 6.57
C GLU A 128 -11.42 17.55 5.32
N GLY A 129 -12.50 17.10 4.65
CA GLY A 129 -13.12 17.79 3.54
C GLY A 129 -12.17 18.06 2.37
N GLY A 130 -12.06 19.33 1.96
CA GLY A 130 -11.23 19.75 0.83
C GLY A 130 -9.73 19.48 1.02
N ILE A 131 -9.24 19.55 2.26
CA ILE A 131 -7.81 19.42 2.60
C ILE A 131 -7.32 18.00 2.31
N TRP A 132 -8.17 16.99 2.59
CA TRP A 132 -7.85 15.58 2.40
C TRP A 132 -7.31 15.26 1.00
N PHE A 133 -7.87 15.91 -0.03
CA PHE A 133 -7.53 15.67 -1.44
C PHE A 133 -6.08 16.06 -1.78
N HIS A 134 -5.49 17.00 -1.05
CA HIS A 134 -4.17 17.56 -1.34
C HIS A 134 -3.08 17.06 -0.37
N GLN A 135 -3.45 16.35 0.68
CA GLN A 135 -2.50 15.68 1.56
C GLN A 135 -1.79 14.52 0.85
N ARG A 136 -0.53 14.29 1.24
CA ARG A 136 0.24 13.15 0.76
C ARG A 136 -0.23 11.85 1.43
N PRO A 137 -0.59 10.81 0.66
CA PRO A 137 -1.08 9.56 1.21
C PRO A 137 0.08 8.61 1.59
N GLN A 138 1.01 9.03 2.46
CA GLN A 138 2.24 8.25 2.72
C GLN A 138 1.93 6.84 3.25
N ASN A 139 1.26 6.76 4.40
CA ASN A 139 0.93 5.47 5.02
C ASN A 139 -0.07 4.69 4.18
N GLU A 140 -1.03 5.37 3.55
CA GLU A 140 -2.01 4.70 2.71
C GLU A 140 -1.40 4.14 1.43
N ALA A 141 -0.37 4.79 0.88
CA ALA A 141 0.42 4.24 -0.21
C ALA A 141 1.18 2.98 0.23
N VAL A 142 1.79 2.98 1.43
CA VAL A 142 2.45 1.78 1.99
C VAL A 142 1.47 0.62 2.13
N LEU A 143 0.28 0.86 2.67
CA LEU A 143 -0.73 -0.18 2.80
C LEU A 143 -1.20 -0.69 1.42
N CYS A 144 -1.32 0.19 0.41
CA CYS A 144 -1.59 -0.24 -0.97
C CYS A 144 -0.45 -1.10 -1.54
N ILE A 145 0.81 -0.75 -1.25
CA ILE A 145 1.98 -1.55 -1.64
C ILE A 145 1.97 -2.92 -0.97
N MET A 146 1.63 -2.99 0.31
CA MET A 146 1.46 -4.26 1.02
C MET A 146 0.43 -5.15 0.34
N ILE A 147 -0.76 -4.61 0.04
CA ILE A 147 -1.80 -5.35 -0.70
C ILE A 147 -1.25 -5.90 -2.01
N TYR A 148 -0.56 -5.06 -2.80
CA TYR A 148 -0.02 -5.49 -4.10
C TYR A 148 1.08 -6.54 -3.96
N LEU A 149 1.97 -6.42 -2.97
CA LEU A 149 3.01 -7.42 -2.70
C LEU A 149 2.39 -8.76 -2.30
N LEU A 150 1.35 -8.75 -1.47
CA LEU A 150 0.62 -9.96 -1.11
C LEU A 150 -0.03 -10.59 -2.36
N GLU A 151 -0.70 -9.81 -3.20
CA GLU A 151 -1.25 -10.29 -4.48
C GLU A 151 -0.17 -10.95 -5.37
N LEU A 152 1.00 -10.30 -5.50
CA LEU A 152 2.11 -10.82 -6.29
C LEU A 152 2.70 -12.11 -5.69
N HIS A 153 2.83 -12.20 -4.36
CA HIS A 153 3.25 -13.44 -3.70
C HIS A 153 2.27 -14.58 -3.90
N GLY A 154 0.97 -14.29 -4.09
CA GLY A 154 -0.03 -15.29 -4.45
C GLY A 154 0.05 -15.76 -5.91
N ALA A 155 0.64 -14.95 -6.80
CA ALA A 155 0.72 -15.23 -8.24
C ALA A 155 2.08 -15.74 -8.71
N PHE A 156 3.16 -15.40 -7.99
CA PHE A 156 4.54 -15.70 -8.39
C PHE A 156 5.36 -16.23 -7.23
N SER A 157 6.00 -17.38 -7.43
CA SER A 157 6.94 -17.97 -6.46
C SER A 157 8.34 -17.36 -6.55
N ASP A 158 8.74 -16.85 -7.72
CA ASP A 158 10.05 -16.22 -7.91
C ASP A 158 10.08 -14.82 -7.27
N GLN A 159 10.89 -14.68 -6.23
CA GLN A 159 11.04 -13.43 -5.49
C GLN A 159 11.58 -12.28 -6.34
N ALA A 160 12.47 -12.56 -7.29
CA ALA A 160 13.04 -11.55 -8.16
C ALA A 160 11.97 -11.00 -9.12
N VAL A 161 11.07 -11.87 -9.60
CA VAL A 161 9.89 -11.46 -10.39
C VAL A 161 8.94 -10.60 -9.56
N VAL A 162 8.65 -10.99 -8.30
CA VAL A 162 7.80 -10.19 -7.39
C VAL A 162 8.37 -8.79 -7.19
N VAL A 163 9.67 -8.68 -6.87
CA VAL A 163 10.34 -7.39 -6.64
C VAL A 163 10.27 -6.50 -7.89
N ARG A 164 10.58 -7.06 -9.07
CA ARG A 164 10.53 -6.32 -10.34
C ARG A 164 9.11 -5.85 -10.66
N ARG A 165 8.11 -6.72 -10.55
CA ARG A 165 6.70 -6.36 -10.80
C ARG A 165 6.14 -5.37 -9.78
N ALA A 166 6.58 -5.42 -8.54
CA ALA A 166 6.20 -4.50 -7.47
C ALA A 166 6.73 -3.08 -7.73
N ALA A 167 7.97 -2.95 -8.22
CA ALA A 167 8.70 -1.69 -8.31
C ALA A 167 7.88 -0.56 -8.99
N LYS A 168 7.22 -0.85 -10.11
CA LYS A 168 6.41 0.14 -10.84
C LYS A 168 5.27 0.69 -10.02
N THR A 169 4.40 -0.19 -9.57
CA THR A 169 3.21 0.17 -8.81
C THR A 169 3.60 0.86 -7.51
N SER A 170 4.64 0.38 -6.83
CA SER A 170 5.11 1.00 -5.60
C SER A 170 5.61 2.43 -5.81
N ILE A 171 6.38 2.68 -6.87
CA ILE A 171 6.82 4.04 -7.20
C ILE A 171 5.64 4.94 -7.57
N GLU A 172 4.67 4.44 -8.34
CA GLU A 172 3.45 5.22 -8.64
C GLU A 172 2.64 5.57 -7.38
N LEU A 173 2.54 4.66 -6.42
CA LEU A 173 1.80 4.90 -5.18
C LEU A 173 2.52 5.87 -4.23
N MET A 174 3.84 5.71 -4.05
CA MET A 174 4.61 6.53 -3.11
C MET A 174 4.86 7.96 -3.57
N TYR A 175 5.08 8.12 -4.87
CA TYR A 175 5.39 9.41 -5.46
C TYR A 175 4.17 10.03 -6.17
N GLY A 176 3.03 9.35 -6.12
CA GLY A 176 1.74 9.84 -6.57
C GLY A 176 1.04 10.71 -5.53
N ASN A 177 -0.27 10.82 -5.66
CA ASN A 177 -1.13 11.54 -4.72
C ASN A 177 -2.41 10.74 -4.41
N ARG A 178 -3.37 11.38 -3.74
CA ARG A 178 -4.67 10.76 -3.40
C ARG A 178 -5.35 10.10 -4.59
N ARG A 179 -5.16 10.61 -5.81
CA ARG A 179 -5.75 10.04 -7.03
C ARG A 179 -5.24 8.63 -7.30
N ASP A 180 -3.97 8.37 -7.07
CA ASP A 180 -3.34 7.08 -7.36
C ASP A 180 -3.77 6.01 -6.35
N VAL A 181 -3.73 6.33 -5.05
CA VAL A 181 -4.15 5.39 -3.99
C VAL A 181 -5.65 5.11 -4.01
N VAL A 182 -6.50 6.11 -4.30
CA VAL A 182 -7.95 5.90 -4.40
C VAL A 182 -8.30 5.11 -5.65
N LYS A 183 -7.62 5.36 -6.79
CA LYS A 183 -7.77 4.54 -7.99
C LYS A 183 -7.39 3.08 -7.71
N PHE A 184 -6.27 2.85 -7.01
CA PHE A 184 -5.81 1.51 -6.63
C PHE A 184 -6.87 0.77 -5.82
N MET A 185 -7.43 1.43 -4.81
CA MET A 185 -8.46 0.88 -3.93
C MET A 185 -9.79 0.63 -4.66
N ALA A 186 -10.28 1.59 -5.44
CA ALA A 186 -11.54 1.47 -6.17
C ALA A 186 -11.54 0.35 -7.22
N LYS A 187 -10.37 -0.09 -7.69
CA LYS A 187 -10.23 -1.25 -8.59
C LYS A 187 -10.29 -2.60 -7.88
N ARG A 188 -9.96 -2.65 -6.58
CA ARG A 188 -9.88 -3.90 -5.80
C ARG A 188 -11.10 -4.17 -4.94
N LEU A 189 -11.80 -3.11 -4.54
CA LEU A 189 -12.95 -3.23 -3.65
C LEU A 189 -14.19 -2.61 -4.30
N PRO A 190 -15.21 -3.42 -4.66
CA PRO A 190 -16.44 -2.91 -5.26
C PRO A 190 -17.26 -2.18 -4.19
N CYS A 191 -17.01 -0.89 -4.01
CA CYS A 191 -17.69 -0.03 -3.05
C CYS A 191 -18.13 1.26 -3.74
N THR A 192 -19.41 1.62 -3.64
CA THR A 192 -19.93 2.87 -4.23
C THR A 192 -19.24 4.10 -3.63
N CYS A 193 -18.99 4.12 -2.32
CA CYS A 193 -18.27 5.21 -1.66
C CYS A 193 -16.86 5.41 -2.26
N LEU A 194 -16.13 4.32 -2.54
CA LEU A 194 -14.82 4.42 -3.21
C LEU A 194 -14.95 4.85 -4.67
N LYS A 195 -15.99 4.42 -5.39
CA LYS A 195 -16.26 4.86 -6.77
C LYS A 195 -16.55 6.37 -6.82
N GLU A 196 -17.36 6.87 -5.89
CA GLU A 196 -17.68 8.29 -5.76
C GLU A 196 -16.45 9.11 -5.36
N LEU A 197 -15.69 8.64 -4.37
CA LEU A 197 -14.46 9.28 -3.96
C LEU A 197 -13.44 9.31 -5.10
N HIS A 198 -13.29 8.21 -5.85
CA HIS A 198 -12.44 8.18 -7.05
C HIS A 198 -12.91 9.18 -8.11
N ARG A 199 -14.22 9.34 -8.33
CA ARG A 199 -14.77 10.37 -9.23
C ARG A 199 -14.45 11.78 -8.71
N ALA A 200 -14.61 12.04 -7.42
CA ALA A 200 -14.32 13.34 -6.81
C ALA A 200 -12.83 13.69 -6.90
N VAL A 201 -11.94 12.77 -6.54
CA VAL A 201 -10.49 12.97 -6.59
C VAL A 201 -10.02 13.19 -8.03
N ARG A 202 -10.55 12.46 -9.01
CA ARG A 202 -10.20 12.69 -10.44
C ARG A 202 -10.52 14.11 -10.92
N LYS A 203 -11.58 14.73 -10.39
CA LYS A 203 -11.96 16.10 -10.72
C LYS A 203 -11.12 17.15 -9.99
N LYS A 204 -10.79 16.90 -8.72
CA LYS A 204 -10.12 17.88 -7.84
C LYS A 204 -8.59 17.83 -7.92
N VAL A 205 -8.03 16.69 -8.31
CA VAL A 205 -6.59 16.43 -8.19
C VAL A 205 -6.00 15.99 -9.54
N VAL A 206 -5.05 16.78 -10.03
CA VAL A 206 -4.25 16.41 -11.22
C VAL A 206 -3.37 15.20 -10.91
N LYS A 207 -3.11 14.36 -11.91
CA LYS A 207 -2.20 13.23 -11.73
C LYS A 207 -0.76 13.75 -11.69
N VAL A 208 0.01 13.32 -10.70
CA VAL A 208 1.42 13.72 -10.54
C VAL A 208 2.35 12.52 -10.65
N GLY A 209 3.65 12.79 -10.77
CA GLY A 209 4.71 11.80 -10.61
C GLY A 209 5.99 12.47 -10.16
N ALA A 210 6.96 11.69 -9.69
CA ALA A 210 8.27 12.22 -9.33
C ALA A 210 9.31 11.92 -10.41
N CYS A 211 10.11 12.93 -10.74
CA CYS A 211 11.27 12.77 -11.59
C CYS A 211 12.29 11.80 -10.95
N TYR A 212 12.80 10.83 -11.71
CA TYR A 212 13.78 9.85 -11.20
C TYR A 212 15.16 10.48 -10.96
N GLY A 213 15.49 11.54 -11.69
CA GLY A 213 16.73 12.29 -11.52
C GLY A 213 16.70 13.22 -10.30
N CYS A 214 15.74 14.15 -10.24
CA CYS A 214 15.72 15.20 -9.22
C CYS A 214 14.69 15.01 -8.10
N ARG A 215 13.89 13.92 -8.12
CA ARG A 215 12.84 13.58 -7.15
C ARG A 215 11.70 14.59 -7.00
N LYS A 216 11.71 15.71 -7.74
CA LYS A 216 10.63 16.70 -7.72
C LYS A 216 9.33 16.08 -8.23
N GLN A 217 8.25 16.33 -7.49
CA GLN A 217 6.90 15.94 -7.89
C GLN A 217 6.33 17.02 -8.82
N VAL A 218 5.92 16.62 -10.01
CA VAL A 218 5.37 17.52 -11.05
C VAL A 218 4.13 16.87 -11.66
N PRO A 219 3.27 17.64 -12.36
CA PRO A 219 2.18 17.08 -13.14
C PRO A 219 2.69 15.97 -14.08
N ARG A 220 1.99 14.84 -14.13
CA ARG A 220 2.44 13.69 -14.93
C ARG A 220 2.47 14.00 -16.43
N SER A 221 1.66 14.96 -16.87
CA SER A 221 1.68 15.50 -18.24
C SER A 221 2.99 16.19 -18.62
N GLU A 222 3.77 16.63 -17.64
CA GLU A 222 5.06 17.32 -17.85
C GLU A 222 6.25 16.36 -17.71
N LEU A 223 6.01 15.07 -17.44
CA LEU A 223 7.06 14.07 -17.34
C LEU A 223 7.31 13.38 -18.68
N PHE A 224 8.58 13.34 -19.08
CA PHE A 224 9.05 12.55 -20.20
C PHE A 224 9.34 11.12 -19.72
N ILE A 225 8.86 10.14 -20.48
CA ILE A 225 9.12 8.73 -20.21
C ILE A 225 10.37 8.31 -21.02
N CYS A 226 11.26 7.55 -20.40
CA CYS A 226 12.38 6.94 -21.10
C CYS A 226 11.87 5.97 -22.18
N THR A 227 12.19 6.23 -23.45
CA THR A 227 11.70 5.43 -24.59
C THR A 227 12.27 4.01 -24.62
N GLY A 228 13.45 3.78 -24.03
CA GLY A 228 14.06 2.45 -23.96
C GLY A 228 13.36 1.50 -22.99
N CYS A 229 12.77 2.03 -21.92
CA CYS A 229 12.15 1.23 -20.88
C CYS A 229 10.70 1.61 -20.56
N ASN A 230 10.09 2.61 -21.18
CA ASN A 230 8.70 3.03 -20.95
C ASN A 230 8.26 3.12 -19.46
N TYR A 231 9.22 3.38 -18.56
CA TYR A 231 9.08 3.17 -17.12
C TYR A 231 9.63 4.35 -16.33
N ALA A 232 10.92 4.65 -16.50
CA ALA A 232 11.54 5.76 -15.80
C ALA A 232 11.03 7.09 -16.37
N VAL A 233 10.68 8.02 -15.48
CA VAL A 233 10.12 9.32 -15.82
C VAL A 233 11.01 10.46 -15.35
N TYR A 234 11.13 11.49 -16.17
CA TYR A 234 12.03 12.62 -15.96
C TYR A 234 11.34 13.93 -16.32
N CYS A 235 11.58 14.99 -15.55
CA CYS A 235 11.07 16.32 -15.90
C CYS A 235 11.88 16.98 -17.03
N SER A 236 13.07 16.45 -17.36
CA SER A 236 13.92 16.99 -18.42
C SER A 236 14.95 15.96 -18.90
N LYS A 237 15.55 16.22 -20.06
CA LYS A 237 16.63 15.37 -20.63
C LYS A 237 17.88 15.38 -19.74
N GLU A 238 18.14 16.49 -19.05
CA GLU A 238 19.26 16.64 -18.13
C GLU A 238 19.08 15.71 -16.92
N CYS A 239 17.88 15.65 -16.36
CA CYS A 239 17.57 14.70 -15.29
C CYS A 239 17.72 13.24 -15.73
N GLN A 240 17.35 12.91 -16.98
CA GLN A 240 17.56 11.57 -17.54
C GLN A 240 19.06 11.25 -17.68
N ARG A 241 19.86 12.17 -18.23
CA ARG A 241 21.31 12.00 -18.39
C ARG A 241 22.02 11.86 -17.04
N ALA A 242 21.63 12.66 -16.05
CA ALA A 242 22.18 12.58 -14.70
C ALA A 242 21.89 11.23 -14.03
N ASP A 243 20.70 10.65 -14.24
CA ASP A 243 20.32 9.35 -13.70
C ASP A 243 20.87 8.16 -14.51
N TRP A 244 21.43 8.38 -15.70
CA TRP A 244 21.76 7.32 -16.66
C TRP A 244 22.71 6.25 -16.10
N SER A 245 23.72 6.65 -15.33
CA SER A 245 24.69 5.72 -14.73
C SER A 245 24.03 4.66 -13.84
N ARG A 246 22.94 5.03 -13.14
CA ARG A 246 22.10 4.15 -12.33
C ARG A 246 21.04 3.45 -13.18
N HIS A 247 20.32 4.20 -14.01
CA HIS A 247 19.19 3.71 -14.80
C HIS A 247 19.58 2.65 -15.84
N LYS A 248 20.74 2.80 -16.51
CA LYS A 248 21.18 1.91 -17.59
C LYS A 248 21.22 0.42 -17.22
N LYS A 249 21.42 0.11 -15.94
CA LYS A 249 21.46 -1.27 -15.41
C LYS A 249 20.13 -2.01 -15.58
N TYR A 250 19.02 -1.28 -15.68
CA TYR A 250 17.67 -1.85 -15.70
C TYR A 250 16.82 -1.32 -16.87
N CYS A 251 17.38 -0.48 -17.74
CA CYS A 251 16.69 0.04 -18.91
C CYS A 251 16.43 -1.08 -19.92
N GLY A 252 15.19 -1.19 -20.43
CA GLY A 252 14.82 -2.18 -21.44
C GLY A 252 14.54 -3.59 -20.92
N ASN A 253 14.51 -3.82 -19.60
CA ASN A 253 14.22 -5.14 -19.05
C ASN A 253 12.76 -5.56 -19.33
N PRO A 254 12.50 -6.65 -20.09
CA PRO A 254 11.16 -7.07 -20.50
C PRO A 254 10.21 -7.37 -19.35
N GLU A 255 10.73 -7.82 -18.20
CA GLU A 255 9.90 -8.16 -17.04
C GLU A 255 9.30 -6.92 -16.37
N LEU A 256 9.97 -5.76 -16.49
CA LEU A 256 9.42 -4.46 -16.09
C LEU A 256 8.43 -3.90 -17.12
N MET A 257 8.41 -4.46 -18.34
CA MET A 257 7.60 -4.02 -19.48
C MET A 257 6.29 -4.82 -19.66
N SER A 258 6.13 -5.96 -18.98
CA SER A 258 5.00 -6.87 -19.26
C SER A 258 3.63 -6.22 -19.01
N ARG A 259 2.69 -6.53 -19.91
CA ARG A 259 1.45 -5.78 -20.21
C ARG A 259 0.24 -6.17 -19.34
N ASP A 260 0.42 -6.95 -18.29
CA ASP A 260 -0.69 -7.41 -17.42
C ASP A 260 -1.23 -6.31 -16.48
N LEU A 261 -0.84 -5.05 -16.71
CA LEU A 261 -1.33 -3.87 -16.00
C LEU A 261 -2.49 -3.24 -16.78
N PRO A 262 -3.56 -2.74 -16.13
CA PRO A 262 -4.77 -2.27 -16.80
C PRO A 262 -4.49 -1.28 -17.94
N SER A 263 -5.15 -1.50 -19.08
CA SER A 263 -4.94 -0.87 -20.39
C SER A 263 -4.82 0.66 -20.38
N ASP A 264 -5.42 1.34 -19.40
CA ASP A 264 -5.41 2.81 -19.24
C ASP A 264 -4.07 3.41 -18.75
N LEU A 265 -3.01 2.60 -18.61
CA LEU A 265 -1.66 3.05 -18.29
C LEU A 265 -0.72 3.05 -19.51
N HIS A 266 -1.23 2.69 -20.69
CA HIS A 266 -0.54 3.01 -21.94
C HIS A 266 -0.54 4.54 -22.09
N PRO A 267 0.61 5.17 -22.36
CA PRO A 267 0.62 6.56 -22.78
C PRO A 267 -0.33 6.68 -23.97
N GLN A 268 -1.33 7.57 -23.89
CA GLN A 268 -1.94 8.06 -25.11
C GLN A 268 -0.77 8.62 -25.92
N LYS A 269 -0.51 8.02 -27.08
CA LYS A 269 0.43 8.59 -28.04
C LYS A 269 -0.05 10.02 -28.26
N GLY A 270 0.69 10.99 -27.73
CA GLY A 270 0.43 12.39 -28.02
C GLY A 270 0.47 12.52 -29.53
N THR A 271 -0.65 12.91 -30.12
CA THR A 271 -0.71 13.29 -31.52
C THR A 271 0.31 14.41 -31.68
N VAL A 272 1.38 14.12 -32.41
CA VAL A 272 2.27 15.17 -32.91
C VAL A 272 1.40 15.93 -33.91
N VAL A 273 0.92 17.10 -33.50
CA VAL A 273 0.39 18.08 -34.46
C VAL A 273 1.60 18.53 -35.24
N ALA A 274 1.61 18.18 -36.52
CA ALA A 274 2.59 18.64 -37.50
C ALA A 274 2.48 20.16 -37.70
#